data_AF-A0A397S867-F1
#
_entry.id   AF-A0A397S867-F1
#
_cell.length_a   1.000
_cell.length_b   1.000
_cell.length_c   1.000
_cell.angle_alpha   90.00
_cell.angle_beta   90.00
_cell.angle_gamma   90.00
#
_symmetry.space_group_name_H-M   'P 1'
#
loop_
_entity.id
_entity.type
_entity.pdbx_description
1 polymer ?
#
loop_
_entity_poly.entity_id
_entity_poly.type
_entity_poly.pdbx_seq_one_letter_code
_entity_poly.pdbx_strand_id
1 'polypeptide(L)'
;DKNEIFAKPVSIEEVPDYLIHIKHPMDFGTMRKKIDAHEYSLGNGMQEFKDDLELVFRNAMTYNTSDTIYYRVAKKLQTQSQPILVK
;
A
#
# COMPACT_ATOMS: atom_id res chain seq x y z
N ASP A 1 -4.97 7.66 5.87
CA ASP A 1 -3.74 8.47 5.84
C ASP A 1 -4.14 9.94 5.73
N LYS A 2 -3.82 10.78 6.73
CA LYS A 2 -4.26 12.20 6.77
C LYS A 2 -3.54 13.08 5.75
N ASN A 3 -2.39 12.63 5.25
CA ASN A 3 -1.55 13.38 4.33
C ASN A 3 -1.73 12.93 2.87
N GLU A 4 -2.65 11.99 2.61
CA GLU A 4 -2.94 11.44 1.28
C GLU A 4 -1.72 10.86 0.53
N ILE A 5 -0.64 10.53 1.25
CA ILE A 5 0.60 9.94 0.74
C ILE A 5 0.33 8.65 -0.04
N PHE A 6 -0.56 7.80 0.48
CA PHE A 6 -0.90 6.52 -0.15
C PHE A 6 -2.27 6.54 -0.85
N ALA A 7 -2.83 7.72 -1.13
CA ALA A 7 -4.18 7.83 -1.69
C ALA A 7 -4.24 7.51 -3.20
N LYS A 8 -3.11 7.61 -3.90
CA LYS A 8 -3.00 7.41 -5.35
C LYS A 8 -1.74 6.59 -5.68
N PRO A 9 -1.67 5.97 -6.87
CA PRO A 9 -0.44 5.32 -7.34
C PRO A 9 0.74 6.30 -7.33
N VAL A 10 1.94 5.80 -7.05
CA VAL A 10 3.17 6.58 -7.22
C VAL A 10 3.31 6.97 -8.69
N SER A 11 3.49 8.26 -8.96
CA SER A 11 3.67 8.77 -10.31
C SER A 11 5.05 8.38 -10.85
N ILE A 12 5.09 7.59 -11.92
CA ILE A 12 6.35 7.23 -12.60
C ILE A 12 6.95 8.40 -13.39
N GLU A 13 6.17 9.45 -13.65
CA GLU A 13 6.71 10.69 -14.23
C GLU A 13 7.53 11.45 -13.18
N GLU A 14 7.07 11.45 -11.93
CA GLU A 14 7.75 12.10 -10.80
C GLU A 14 8.84 11.20 -10.18
N VAL A 15 8.67 9.88 -10.26
CA VAL A 15 9.57 8.87 -9.68
C VAL A 15 9.92 7.80 -10.74
N PRO A 16 10.81 8.13 -11.71
CA PRO A 16 11.03 7.30 -12.90
C PRO A 16 11.60 5.91 -12.64
N ASP A 17 12.35 5.73 -11.55
CA ASP A 17 12.97 4.46 -11.18
C ASP A 17 12.08 3.58 -10.28
N TYR A 18 10.89 4.04 -9.91
CA TYR A 18 10.04 3.34 -8.93
C TYR A 18 9.78 1.88 -9.32
N LEU A 19 9.46 1.63 -10.60
CA LEU A 19 9.18 0.27 -11.11
C LEU A 19 10.43 -0.61 -11.30
N ILE A 20 11.63 -0.01 -11.26
CA ILE A 20 12.88 -0.76 -11.22
C ILE A 20 13.02 -1.45 -9.86
N HIS A 21 12.59 -0.78 -8.79
CA HIS A 21 12.70 -1.27 -7.41
C HIS A 21 11.44 -1.99 -6.91
N ILE A 22 10.25 -1.49 -7.27
CA ILE A 22 8.96 -1.98 -6.81
C ILE A 22 8.23 -2.71 -7.93
N LYS A 23 8.10 -4.02 -7.79
CA LYS A 23 7.53 -4.90 -8.84
C LYS A 23 6.01 -4.97 -8.85
N HIS A 24 5.39 -4.74 -7.70
CA HIS A 24 3.94 -4.77 -7.55
C HIS A 24 3.48 -3.50 -6.82
N PRO A 25 3.32 -2.37 -7.53
CA PRO A 25 2.81 -1.14 -6.93
C PRO A 25 1.42 -1.36 -6.33
N MET A 26 1.14 -0.69 -5.22
CA MET A 26 -0.17 -0.69 -4.58
C MET A 26 -0.39 0.61 -3.80
N ASP A 27 -1.63 1.06 -3.74
CA ASP A 27 -2.08 2.27 -3.05
C ASP A 27 -3.56 2.13 -2.62
N PHE A 28 -4.02 2.99 -1.73
CA PHE A 28 -5.40 2.92 -1.22
C PHE A 28 -6.45 3.27 -2.27
N GLY A 29 -6.13 4.07 -3.29
CA GLY A 29 -7.02 4.35 -4.40
C GLY A 29 -7.24 3.12 -5.27
N THR A 30 -6.18 2.36 -5.55
CA THR A 30 -6.26 1.07 -6.26
C THR A 30 -7.03 0.04 -5.44
N MET A 31 -6.72 -0.13 -4.14
CA MET A 31 -7.50 -1.01 -3.26
C MET A 31 -8.97 -0.62 -3.21
N ARG A 32 -9.28 0.69 -3.21
CA ARG A 32 -10.68 1.16 -3.23
C ARG A 32 -11.40 0.75 -4.51
N LYS A 33 -10.76 0.87 -5.67
CA LYS A 33 -11.32 0.38 -6.94
C LYS A 33 -11.60 -1.12 -6.90
N LYS A 34 -10.69 -1.92 -6.32
CA LYS A 34 -10.88 -3.37 -6.14
C LYS A 34 -12.07 -3.70 -5.24
N ILE A 35 -12.28 -2.92 -4.16
CA ILE A 35 -13.48 -3.03 -3.31
C ILE A 35 -14.75 -2.71 -4.10
N ASP A 36 -14.77 -1.58 -4.81
CA ASP A 36 -15.93 -1.12 -5.58
C ASP A 36 -16.26 -2.08 -6.74
N ALA A 37 -15.26 -2.80 -7.26
CA ALA A 37 -15.41 -3.86 -8.26
C ALA A 37 -15.73 -5.25 -7.66
N HIS A 38 -15.92 -5.35 -6.34
CA HIS A 38 -16.15 -6.59 -5.60
C HIS A 38 -15.06 -7.66 -5.72
N GLU A 39 -13.83 -7.30 -6.11
CA GLU A 39 -12.73 -8.26 -6.30
C GLU A 39 -12.38 -8.99 -4.99
N TYR A 40 -12.39 -8.28 -3.86
CA TYR A 40 -12.14 -8.89 -2.54
C TYR A 40 -13.33 -9.66 -1.95
N SER A 41 -14.48 -9.71 -2.64
CA SER A 41 -15.69 -10.39 -2.14
C SER A 41 -15.75 -11.87 -2.55
N LEU A 42 -14.83 -12.34 -3.39
CA LEU A 42 -14.82 -13.68 -3.95
C LEU A 42 -13.77 -14.56 -3.26
N GLY A 43 -14.06 -15.85 -3.06
CA GLY A 43 -13.08 -16.85 -2.62
C GLY A 43 -12.19 -16.38 -1.45
N ASN A 44 -10.88 -16.25 -1.71
CA ASN A 44 -9.87 -15.83 -0.75
C ASN A 44 -9.72 -14.29 -0.62
N GLY A 45 -10.70 -13.51 -1.05
CA GLY A 45 -10.58 -12.05 -1.21
C GLY A 45 -10.25 -11.28 0.06
N MET A 46 -10.59 -11.78 1.26
CA MET A 46 -10.13 -11.18 2.52
C MET A 46 -8.61 -11.29 2.68
N GLN A 47 -8.01 -12.41 2.26
CA GLN A 47 -6.55 -12.56 2.29
C GLN A 47 -5.91 -11.62 1.26
N GLU A 48 -6.47 -11.51 0.06
CA GLU A 48 -5.97 -10.60 -0.97
C GLU A 48 -6.04 -9.13 -0.52
N PHE A 49 -7.09 -8.73 0.20
CA PHE A 49 -7.18 -7.39 0.79
C PHE A 49 -6.06 -7.13 1.80
N LYS A 50 -5.77 -8.10 2.67
CA LYS A 50 -4.67 -8.00 3.65
C LYS A 50 -3.31 -7.94 2.96
N ASP A 51 -3.12 -8.74 1.93
CA ASP A 51 -1.87 -8.78 1.16
C ASP A 51 -1.61 -7.45 0.46
N ASP A 52 -2.64 -6.85 -0.15
CA ASP A 52 -2.55 -5.52 -0.76
C ASP A 52 -2.31 -4.42 0.28
N LEU A 53 -2.99 -4.50 1.44
CA LEU A 53 -2.79 -3.54 2.53
C LEU A 53 -1.34 -3.56 3.04
N GLU A 54 -0.78 -4.76 3.26
CA GLU A 54 0.61 -4.93 3.67
C GLU A 54 1.57 -4.49 2.56
N LEU A 55 1.22 -4.73 1.29
CA LEU A 55 2.01 -4.34 0.12
C LEU A 55 2.19 -2.83 0.01
N VAL A 56 1.15 -2.02 0.31
CA VAL A 56 1.28 -0.55 0.37
C VAL A 56 2.42 -0.14 1.31
N PHE A 57 2.44 -0.69 2.53
CA PHE A 57 3.44 -0.32 3.53
C PHE A 57 4.82 -0.88 3.20
N ARG A 58 4.89 -2.14 2.76
CA ARG A 58 6.13 -2.80 2.40
C ARG A 58 6.82 -2.08 1.25
N ASN A 59 6.11 -1.73 0.19
CA ASN A 59 6.67 -1.00 -0.94
C ASN A 59 7.24 0.34 -0.52
N ALA A 60 6.50 1.09 0.30
CA ALA A 60 6.96 2.38 0.81
C ALA A 60 8.24 2.23 1.65
N MET A 61 8.32 1.21 2.51
CA MET A 61 9.50 0.94 3.34
C MET A 61 10.67 0.31 2.58
N THR A 62 10.41 -0.33 1.43
CA THR A 62 11.46 -0.87 0.53
C THR A 62 12.07 0.22 -0.33
N TYR A 63 11.27 1.11 -0.90
CA TYR A 63 11.77 2.16 -1.79
C TYR A 63 12.40 3.32 -1.02
N ASN A 64 11.82 3.72 0.11
CA ASN A 64 12.25 4.90 0.85
C ASN A 64 13.14 4.53 2.05
N THR A 65 14.10 5.39 2.38
CA THR A 65 14.91 5.28 3.61
C THR A 65 14.09 5.67 4.85
N SER A 66 14.53 5.22 6.03
CA SER A 66 13.78 5.35 7.29
C SER A 66 13.64 6.78 7.82
N ASP A 67 14.45 7.69 7.32
CA ASP A 67 14.44 9.13 7.59
C ASP A 67 13.47 9.92 6.70
N THR A 68 12.79 9.27 5.75
CA THR A 68 11.74 9.91 4.95
C THR A 68 10.39 9.93 5.68
N ILE A 69 9.53 10.88 5.31
CA ILE A 69 8.13 10.89 5.79
C ILE A 69 7.36 9.65 5.30
N TYR A 70 7.63 9.20 4.07
CA TYR A 70 6.99 8.05 3.46
C TYR A 70 7.19 6.77 4.28
N TYR A 71 8.44 6.47 4.65
CA TYR A 71 8.76 5.32 5.48
C TYR A 71 8.11 5.43 6.86
N ARG A 72 8.24 6.58 7.53
CA ARG A 72 7.69 6.75 8.89
C ARG A 72 6.19 6.60 8.94
N VAL A 73 5.48 7.15 7.95
CA VAL A 73 4.02 7.03 7.86
C VAL A 73 3.62 5.60 7.52
N ALA A 74 4.31 4.93 6.58
CA ALA A 74 4.08 3.53 6.27
C ALA A 74 4.24 2.63 7.50
N LYS A 75 5.34 2.81 8.26
CA LYS A 75 5.61 2.02 9.46
C LYS A 75 4.54 2.23 10.54
N LYS A 76 4.14 3.49 10.75
CA LYS A 76 3.07 3.84 11.70
C LYS A 76 1.74 3.18 11.32
N LEU A 77 1.35 3.27 10.05
CA LEU A 77 0.10 2.67 9.55
C LEU A 77 0.15 1.14 9.61
N GLN A 78 1.28 0.51 9.26
CA GLN A 78 1.48 -0.94 9.40
C GLN A 78 1.24 -1.40 10.85
N THR A 79 1.80 -0.70 11.84
CA THR A 79 1.58 -1.01 13.26
C THR A 79 0.10 -0.86 13.64
N GLN A 80 -0.57 0.19 13.17
CA GLN A 80 -1.99 0.43 13.44
C GLN A 80 -2.92 -0.58 12.77
N SER A 81 -2.50 -1.14 11.62
CA SER A 81 -3.25 -2.14 10.86
C SER A 81 -3.07 -3.56 11.37
N GLN A 82 -2.18 -3.82 12.34
CA GLN A 82 -1.95 -5.17 12.88
C GLN A 82 -3.23 -5.91 13.28
N PRO A 83 -4.20 -5.30 14.00
CA PRO A 83 -5.44 -5.99 14.36
C PRO A 83 -6.29 -6.43 13.16
N ILE A 84 -6.09 -5.82 11.98
CA ILE A 84 -6.76 -6.17 10.72
C ILE A 84 -5.98 -7.29 10.02
N LEU A 85 -4.64 -7.23 10.04
CA LEU A 85 -3.78 -8.19 9.35
C LEU A 85 -3.76 -9.57 10.02
N VAL A 86 -3.83 -9.63 11.35
CA VAL A 86 -3.71 -10.88 12.13
C VAL A 86 -5.04 -11.61 12.37
N LYS A 87 -6.18 -10.97 12.11
CA LYS A 87 -7.52 -11.56 12.23
C LYS A 87 -7.98 -12.09 10.90
#